data_AF-A0A964YJS9-F1
#
_entry.id   AF-A0A964YJS9-F1
#
_cell.length_a   1.000
_cell.length_b   1.000
_cell.length_c   1.000
_cell.angle_alpha   90.00
_cell.angle_beta   90.00
_cell.angle_gamma   90.00
#
_symmetry.space_group_name_H-M   'P 1'
#
loop_
_entity.id
_entity.type
_entity.pdbx_description
1 polymer ?
#
loop_
_entity_poly.entity_id
_entity_poly.type
_entity_poly.pdbx_seq_one_letter_code
_entity_poly.pdbx_strand_id
1 'polypeptide(L)'
;MAKATTPKDQKFDKQDFDMFEALAALDNKDYGYYDRLTVEQQKKFVPYMLLIWMSCVKGDTDLQNYYLQSVDFHANKYMFNEYIGRHPKLQWLMLCSSSPGLGKKFHQYISHISTNVRNLKSVPKVNDIKDFYKKLYPNTDVDTLDEISKLFVAVQKRKVYFAEKFPSLKIEDIEILNDLVTQEDIDNYETESGN
;
A
#
# COMPACT_ATOMS: atom_id res chain seq x y z
N MET A 1 -15.68 -43.77 32.50
CA MET A 1 -14.48 -42.90 32.43
C MET A 1 -14.95 -41.53 32.01
N ALA A 2 -14.87 -40.53 32.90
CA ALA A 2 -15.28 -39.17 32.61
C ALA A 2 -14.35 -38.58 31.54
N LYS A 3 -14.92 -37.98 30.48
CA LYS A 3 -14.15 -37.20 29.49
C LYS A 3 -13.47 -36.07 30.25
N ALA A 4 -12.15 -36.10 30.33
CA ALA A 4 -11.36 -34.99 30.81
C ALA A 4 -11.67 -33.76 29.94
N THR A 5 -12.28 -32.75 30.54
CA THR A 5 -12.47 -31.45 29.92
C THR A 5 -11.09 -30.82 29.69
N THR A 6 -10.77 -30.56 28.43
CA THR A 6 -9.56 -29.83 28.04
C THR A 6 -9.50 -28.52 28.86
N PRO A 7 -8.36 -28.18 29.48
CA PRO A 7 -8.21 -26.91 30.16
C PRO A 7 -8.53 -25.79 29.19
N LYS A 8 -9.41 -24.85 29.58
CA LYS A 8 -9.69 -23.65 28.79
C LYS A 8 -8.35 -23.02 28.45
N ASP A 9 -8.07 -22.92 27.15
CA ASP A 9 -6.87 -22.34 26.58
C ASP A 9 -6.47 -21.10 27.39
N GLN A 10 -5.20 -21.04 27.79
CA GLN A 10 -4.58 -19.75 28.10
C GLN A 10 -4.84 -18.90 26.86
N LYS A 11 -5.81 -17.99 26.92
CA LYS A 11 -5.95 -16.94 25.93
C LYS A 11 -4.60 -16.25 25.92
N PHE A 12 -3.82 -16.46 24.87
CA PHE A 12 -2.56 -15.76 24.70
C PHE A 12 -2.91 -14.30 24.50
N ASP A 13 -2.89 -13.53 25.59
CA ASP A 13 -3.14 -12.11 25.53
C ASP A 13 -2.04 -11.46 24.64
N LYS A 14 -2.48 -10.71 23.62
CA LYS A 14 -1.64 -9.87 22.75
C LYS A 14 -0.61 -10.59 21.87
N GLN A 15 -1.01 -11.65 21.17
CA GLN A 15 -0.19 -12.21 20.09
C GLN A 15 -0.10 -11.33 18.83
N ASP A 16 -0.95 -10.31 18.70
CA ASP A 16 -0.97 -9.44 17.53
C ASP A 16 -0.01 -8.25 17.69
N PHE A 17 0.57 -7.84 16.57
CA PHE A 17 1.38 -6.63 16.47
C PHE A 17 0.45 -5.42 16.34
N ASP A 18 0.45 -4.53 17.34
CA ASP A 18 -0.32 -3.29 17.29
C ASP A 18 0.44 -2.22 16.51
N MET A 19 -0.01 -1.97 15.28
CA MET A 19 0.57 -0.97 14.38
C MET A 19 0.55 0.45 14.95
N PHE A 20 -0.52 0.85 15.67
CA PHE A 20 -0.65 2.21 16.17
C PHE A 20 0.16 2.43 17.45
N GLU A 21 0.31 1.40 18.28
CA GLU A 21 1.28 1.42 19.38
C GLU A 21 2.71 1.57 18.84
N ALA A 22 3.05 0.82 17.79
CA ALA A 22 4.35 0.90 17.14
C ALA A 22 4.60 2.30 16.53
N LEU A 23 3.64 2.89 15.82
CA LEU A 23 3.78 4.26 15.29
C LEU A 23 4.02 5.28 16.40
N ALA A 24 3.29 5.17 17.52
CA ALA A 24 3.51 6.05 18.67
C ALA A 24 4.91 5.84 19.30
N ALA A 25 5.42 4.61 19.33
CA ALA A 25 6.78 4.32 19.79
C ALA A 25 7.84 4.90 18.84
N LEU A 26 7.63 4.83 17.52
CA LEU A 26 8.49 5.45 16.51
C LEU A 26 8.54 6.98 16.66
N ASP A 27 7.38 7.61 16.82
CA ASP A 27 7.27 9.06 17.03
C ASP A 27 8.03 9.54 18.28
N ASN A 28 8.03 8.71 19.34
CA ASN A 28 8.76 8.99 20.58
C ASN A 28 10.22 8.52 20.55
N LYS A 29 10.74 8.07 19.41
CA LYS A 29 12.11 7.54 19.25
C LYS A 29 12.43 6.41 20.23
N ASP A 30 11.49 5.51 20.46
CA ASP A 30 11.70 4.35 21.31
C ASP A 30 12.51 3.27 20.57
N TYR A 31 13.83 3.42 20.58
CA TYR A 31 14.76 2.48 19.96
C TYR A 31 14.65 1.05 20.54
N GLY A 32 14.16 0.91 21.77
CA GLY A 32 14.06 -0.37 22.48
C GLY A 32 12.72 -1.10 22.31
N TYR A 33 11.74 -0.51 21.61
CA TYR A 33 10.40 -1.09 21.46
C TYR A 33 10.45 -2.50 20.84
N TYR A 34 11.21 -2.67 19.76
CA TYR A 34 11.33 -3.96 19.07
C TYR A 34 11.85 -5.08 19.99
N ASP A 35 12.78 -4.77 20.89
CA ASP A 35 13.37 -5.76 21.83
C ASP A 35 12.37 -6.21 22.91
N ARG A 36 11.35 -5.39 23.19
CA ARG A 36 10.29 -5.73 24.16
C ARG A 36 9.14 -6.51 23.54
N LEU A 37 9.10 -6.63 22.22
CA LEU A 37 8.09 -7.45 21.53
C LEU A 37 8.30 -8.93 21.83
N THR A 38 7.19 -9.64 22.01
CA THR A 38 7.21 -11.11 22.05
C THR A 38 7.64 -11.69 20.71
N VAL A 39 8.10 -12.95 20.70
CA VAL A 39 8.50 -13.65 19.47
C VAL A 39 7.36 -13.68 18.44
N GLU A 40 6.11 -13.84 18.88
CA GLU A 40 4.95 -13.84 17.98
C GLU A 40 4.65 -12.46 17.39
N GLN A 41 4.83 -11.39 18.17
CA GLN A 41 4.70 -10.02 17.66
C GLN A 41 5.82 -9.66 16.68
N GLN A 42 7.06 -10.10 16.94
CA GLN A 42 8.17 -9.90 16.02
C GLN A 42 7.92 -10.59 14.67
N LYS A 43 7.30 -11.78 14.65
CA LYS A 43 6.90 -12.45 13.39
C LYS A 43 5.85 -11.68 12.60
N LYS A 44 4.99 -10.91 13.29
CA LYS A 44 3.93 -10.08 12.69
C LYS A 44 4.38 -8.64 12.41
N PHE A 45 5.65 -8.32 12.65
CA PHE A 45 6.22 -7.03 12.31
C PHE A 45 6.32 -6.87 10.79
N VAL A 46 5.64 -5.85 10.24
CA VAL A 46 5.65 -5.56 8.80
C VAL A 46 6.24 -4.16 8.56
N PRO A 47 7.57 -4.07 8.33
CA PRO A 47 8.27 -2.78 8.16
C PRO A 47 7.71 -1.94 7.00
N TYR A 48 7.30 -2.59 5.91
CA TYR A 48 6.70 -1.94 4.75
C TYR A 48 5.45 -1.12 5.12
N MET A 49 4.60 -1.64 5.99
CA MET A 49 3.41 -0.93 6.42
C MET A 49 3.80 0.29 7.27
N LEU A 50 4.69 0.10 8.26
CA LEU A 50 5.16 1.22 9.09
C LEU A 50 5.81 2.33 8.26
N LEU A 51 6.57 1.99 7.22
CA LEU A 51 7.18 2.94 6.32
C LEU A 51 6.14 3.86 5.64
N ILE A 52 5.05 3.29 5.13
CA ILE A 52 3.97 4.05 4.47
C ILE A 52 3.24 4.94 5.48
N TRP A 53 2.92 4.41 6.65
CA TRP A 53 2.22 5.20 7.67
C TRP A 53 3.11 6.32 8.19
N MET A 54 4.39 6.06 8.45
CA MET A 54 5.35 7.06 8.93
C MET A 54 5.55 8.21 7.96
N SER A 55 5.48 7.98 6.64
CA SER A 55 5.69 9.04 5.65
C SER A 55 4.51 10.01 5.52
N CYS A 56 3.33 9.66 6.04
CA CYS A 56 2.12 10.45 5.90
C CYS A 56 1.54 10.85 7.26
N VAL A 57 1.85 12.07 7.71
CA VAL A 57 1.32 12.63 8.96
C VAL A 57 0.35 13.76 8.69
N LYS A 58 -0.65 13.94 9.56
CA LYS A 58 -1.47 15.15 9.59
C LYS A 58 -0.73 16.25 10.34
N GLY A 59 -0.62 17.42 9.73
CA GLY A 59 0.04 18.59 10.31
C GLY A 59 0.11 19.75 9.33
N ASP A 60 0.95 20.73 9.64
CA ASP A 60 1.34 21.76 8.69
C ASP A 60 2.22 21.17 7.56
N THR A 61 2.43 21.97 6.50
CA THR A 61 3.19 21.55 5.32
C THR A 61 4.64 21.21 5.65
N ASP A 62 5.26 21.93 6.59
CA ASP A 62 6.65 21.70 6.98
C ASP A 62 6.83 20.36 7.69
N LEU A 63 5.92 20.02 8.60
CA LEU A 63 5.92 18.74 9.30
C LEU A 63 5.68 17.59 8.33
N GLN A 64 4.70 17.74 7.43
CA GLN A 64 4.42 16.74 6.38
C GLN A 64 5.65 16.50 5.50
N ASN A 65 6.28 17.58 5.02
CA ASN A 65 7.48 17.52 4.19
C ASN A 65 8.65 16.89 4.93
N TYR A 66 8.84 17.21 6.21
CA TYR A 66 9.89 16.63 7.03
C TYR A 66 9.71 15.11 7.14
N TYR A 67 8.52 14.63 7.52
CA TYR A 67 8.29 13.19 7.68
C TYR A 67 8.47 12.46 6.36
N LEU A 68 7.96 12.99 5.24
CA LEU A 68 8.14 12.39 3.93
C LEU A 68 9.62 12.25 3.55
N GLN A 69 10.39 13.34 3.63
CA GLN A 69 11.80 13.36 3.24
C GLN A 69 12.68 12.57 4.21
N SER A 70 12.42 12.68 5.51
CA SER A 70 13.19 12.00 6.55
C SER A 70 12.97 10.48 6.48
N VAL A 71 11.73 10.04 6.30
CA VAL A 71 11.41 8.61 6.10
C VAL A 71 12.04 8.10 4.81
N ASP A 72 12.04 8.90 3.73
CA ASP A 72 12.68 8.49 2.49
C ASP A 72 14.20 8.28 2.67
N PHE A 73 14.86 9.29 3.25
CA PHE A 73 16.31 9.32 3.42
C PHE A 73 16.83 8.26 4.40
N HIS A 74 16.20 8.14 5.58
CA HIS A 74 16.69 7.28 6.65
C HIS A 74 16.18 5.84 6.55
N ALA A 75 15.01 5.63 5.94
CA ALA A 75 14.34 4.34 5.96
C ALA A 75 14.07 3.79 4.55
N ASN A 76 13.27 4.46 3.72
CA ASN A 76 12.75 3.93 2.44
C ASN A 76 13.88 3.45 1.50
N LYS A 77 14.91 4.28 1.31
CA LYS A 77 15.99 4.06 0.34
C LYS A 77 16.64 2.67 0.44
N TYR A 78 16.75 2.13 1.66
CA TYR A 78 17.42 0.85 1.90
C TYR A 78 16.55 -0.18 2.64
N MET A 79 15.28 0.11 2.90
CA MET A 79 14.38 -0.74 3.69
C MET A 79 14.35 -2.21 3.23
N PHE A 80 14.42 -2.42 1.92
CA PHE A 80 14.34 -3.74 1.27
C PHE A 80 15.66 -4.20 0.63
N ASN A 81 16.77 -3.54 0.95
CA ASN A 81 18.09 -4.03 0.55
C ASN A 81 18.35 -5.42 1.17
N GLU A 82 19.02 -6.32 0.46
CA GLU A 82 19.23 -7.71 0.90
C GLU A 82 19.93 -7.85 2.27
N TYR A 83 20.80 -6.90 2.62
CA TYR A 83 21.54 -6.88 3.89
C TYR A 83 20.75 -6.22 5.03
N ILE A 84 19.67 -5.48 4.72
CA ILE A 84 18.84 -4.78 5.71
C ILE A 84 17.52 -5.52 5.92
N GLY A 85 16.92 -6.02 4.83
CA GLY A 85 15.64 -6.72 4.82
C GLY A 85 15.61 -7.98 5.68
N ARG A 86 16.77 -8.55 5.99
CA ARG A 86 16.93 -9.71 6.88
C ARG A 86 17.05 -9.35 8.36
N HIS A 87 17.07 -8.05 8.70
CA HIS A 87 17.28 -7.55 10.05
C HIS A 87 16.14 -6.63 10.50
N PRO A 88 15.00 -7.19 10.95
CA PRO A 88 13.84 -6.42 11.40
C PRO A 88 14.13 -5.36 12.46
N LYS A 89 15.04 -5.66 13.40
CA LYS A 89 15.49 -4.69 14.40
C LYS A 89 16.19 -3.48 13.77
N LEU A 90 17.01 -3.70 12.74
CA LEU A 90 17.67 -2.60 12.04
C LEU A 90 16.64 -1.74 11.29
N GLN A 91 15.65 -2.37 10.65
CA GLN A 91 14.53 -1.67 10.01
C GLN A 91 13.74 -0.81 11.00
N TRP A 92 13.50 -1.31 12.22
CA TRP A 92 12.92 -0.52 13.32
C TRP A 92 13.75 0.71 13.65
N LEU A 93 15.07 0.54 13.85
CA LEU A 93 15.98 1.64 14.20
C LEU A 93 16.05 2.70 13.09
N MET A 94 15.98 2.31 11.81
CA MET A 94 15.90 3.21 10.66
C MET A 94 14.59 4.02 10.65
N LEU A 95 13.46 3.42 11.03
CA LEU A 95 12.20 4.16 11.19
C LEU A 95 12.26 5.12 12.39
N CYS A 96 12.88 4.71 13.51
CA CYS A 96 13.07 5.59 14.67
C CYS A 96 13.95 6.82 14.34
N SER A 97 14.99 6.66 13.52
CA SER A 97 15.83 7.78 13.11
C SER A 97 15.07 8.77 12.22
N SER A 98 14.09 8.30 11.46
CA SER A 98 13.24 9.13 10.60
C SER A 98 12.35 10.11 11.38
N SER A 99 11.90 9.77 12.59
CA SER A 99 11.06 10.64 13.40
C SER A 99 11.83 11.88 13.91
N PRO A 100 11.21 13.07 13.99
CA PRO A 100 11.80 14.24 14.65
C PRO A 100 11.72 14.19 16.19
N GLY A 101 11.02 13.20 16.78
CA GLY A 101 10.88 13.10 18.24
C GLY A 101 9.90 14.09 18.86
N LEU A 102 8.96 14.64 18.07
CA LEU A 102 8.00 15.67 18.50
C LEU A 102 6.72 15.09 19.14
N GLY A 103 6.82 13.88 19.68
CA GLY A 103 5.70 13.12 20.22
C GLY A 103 4.72 12.60 19.17
N LYS A 104 3.70 11.88 19.64
CA LYS A 104 2.71 11.17 18.82
C LYS A 104 2.06 12.07 17.76
N LYS A 105 2.06 11.61 16.51
CA LYS A 105 1.38 12.22 15.36
C LYS A 105 0.19 11.38 14.93
N PHE A 106 -0.70 12.02 14.18
CA PHE A 106 -1.79 11.33 13.51
C PHE A 106 -1.31 10.94 12.11
N HIS A 107 -0.97 9.68 11.92
CA HIS A 107 -0.60 9.14 10.61
C HIS A 107 -1.86 8.94 9.76
N GLN A 108 -1.89 9.52 8.57
CA GLN A 108 -3.03 9.45 7.67
C GLN A 108 -2.93 8.21 6.78
N TYR A 109 -4.05 7.52 6.62
CA TYR A 109 -4.14 6.44 5.64
C TYR A 109 -4.20 7.03 4.23
N ILE A 110 -3.23 6.67 3.39
CA ILE A 110 -3.30 6.94 1.95
C ILE A 110 -4.12 5.82 1.32
N SER A 111 -5.31 6.15 0.80
CA SER A 111 -6.14 5.18 0.09
C SER A 111 -5.42 4.72 -1.17
N HIS A 112 -5.38 3.41 -1.39
CA HIS A 112 -4.90 2.83 -2.64
C HIS A 112 -6.06 2.43 -3.54
N ILE A 113 -5.79 2.37 -4.84
CA ILE A 113 -6.68 1.68 -5.78
C ILE A 113 -6.68 0.18 -5.42
N SER A 114 -7.83 -0.48 -5.54
CA SER A 114 -8.02 -1.87 -5.14
C SER A 114 -6.97 -2.81 -5.77
N THR A 115 -6.50 -3.78 -4.99
CA THR A 115 -5.57 -4.82 -5.45
C THR A 115 -6.13 -5.62 -6.64
N ASN A 116 -7.45 -5.79 -6.73
CA ASN A 116 -8.09 -6.47 -7.87
C ASN A 116 -7.97 -5.66 -9.15
N VAL A 117 -8.06 -4.32 -9.05
CA VAL A 117 -7.83 -3.42 -10.18
C VAL A 117 -6.37 -3.51 -10.60
N ARG A 118 -5.43 -3.39 -9.65
CA ARG A 118 -3.98 -3.53 -9.94
C ARG A 118 -3.63 -4.85 -10.63
N ASN A 119 -4.26 -5.95 -10.21
CA ASN A 119 -4.03 -7.28 -10.76
C ASN A 119 -4.91 -7.60 -11.98
N LEU A 120 -5.54 -6.60 -12.60
CA LEU A 120 -6.37 -6.73 -13.79
C LEU A 120 -7.53 -7.74 -13.66
N LYS A 121 -8.07 -7.90 -12.44
CA LYS A 121 -9.20 -8.80 -12.15
C LYS A 121 -10.56 -8.09 -12.16
N SER A 122 -10.57 -6.76 -12.16
CA SER A 122 -11.80 -5.98 -12.12
C SER A 122 -11.58 -4.58 -12.65
N VAL A 123 -12.57 -4.05 -13.34
CA VAL A 123 -12.60 -2.65 -13.78
C VAL A 123 -13.09 -1.76 -12.63
N PRO A 124 -12.38 -0.67 -12.28
CA PRO A 124 -12.80 0.27 -11.26
C PRO A 124 -13.97 1.14 -11.73
N LYS A 125 -14.76 1.67 -10.79
CA LYS A 125 -15.78 2.68 -11.11
C LYS A 125 -15.12 4.05 -11.28
N VAL A 126 -15.63 4.85 -12.21
CA VAL A 126 -15.13 6.21 -12.48
C VAL A 126 -15.15 7.08 -11.22
N ASN A 127 -16.22 7.00 -10.42
CA ASN A 127 -16.33 7.80 -9.19
C ASN A 127 -15.26 7.43 -8.15
N ASP A 128 -14.92 6.15 -8.01
CA ASP A 128 -13.90 5.71 -7.05
C ASP A 128 -12.51 6.26 -7.44
N ILE A 129 -12.21 6.30 -8.73
CA ILE A 129 -10.97 6.87 -9.29
C ILE A 129 -10.96 8.39 -9.16
N LYS A 130 -12.10 9.04 -9.41
CA LYS A 130 -12.26 10.48 -9.25
C LYS A 130 -12.04 10.91 -7.80
N ASP A 131 -12.60 10.17 -6.84
CA ASP A 131 -12.39 10.40 -5.41
C ASP A 131 -10.94 10.18 -4.99
N PHE A 132 -10.25 9.22 -5.61
CA PHE A 132 -8.81 9.02 -5.42
C PHE A 132 -8.00 10.22 -5.93
N TYR A 133 -8.20 10.66 -7.18
CA TYR A 133 -7.48 11.80 -7.74
C TYR A 133 -7.79 13.11 -7.04
N LYS A 134 -9.04 13.34 -6.60
CA LYS A 134 -9.43 14.51 -5.82
C LYS A 134 -8.63 14.63 -4.52
N LYS A 135 -8.29 13.51 -3.87
CA LYS A 135 -7.46 13.51 -2.66
C LYS A 135 -6.00 13.85 -2.95
N LEU A 136 -5.47 13.39 -4.08
CA LEU A 136 -4.09 13.64 -4.49
C LEU A 136 -3.88 15.06 -5.04
N TYR A 137 -4.87 15.55 -5.78
CA TYR A 137 -4.82 16.83 -6.48
C TYR A 137 -6.02 17.70 -6.07
N PRO A 138 -6.06 18.18 -4.81
CA PRO A 138 -7.21 18.91 -4.28
C PRO A 138 -7.48 20.25 -4.98
N ASN A 139 -6.48 20.80 -5.67
CA ASN A 139 -6.56 22.10 -6.36
C ASN A 139 -6.86 21.98 -7.86
N THR A 140 -7.06 20.76 -8.38
CA THR A 140 -7.39 20.54 -9.79
C THR A 140 -8.89 20.71 -10.02
N ASP A 141 -9.26 21.22 -11.19
CA ASP A 141 -10.65 21.43 -11.57
C ASP A 141 -11.42 20.11 -11.74
N VAL A 142 -12.72 20.19 -11.48
CA VAL A 142 -13.60 19.00 -11.41
C VAL A 142 -13.74 18.31 -12.76
N ASP A 143 -13.68 19.07 -13.86
CA ASP A 143 -13.84 18.56 -15.22
C ASP A 143 -12.60 17.78 -15.65
N THR A 144 -11.40 18.31 -15.40
CA THR A 144 -10.13 17.59 -15.60
C THR A 144 -10.10 16.32 -14.75
N LEU A 145 -10.50 16.39 -13.47
CA LEU A 145 -10.59 15.19 -12.62
C LEU A 145 -11.56 14.15 -13.19
N ASP A 146 -12.66 14.58 -13.82
CA ASP A 146 -13.62 13.68 -14.47
C ASP A 146 -13.03 13.02 -15.71
N GLU A 147 -12.37 13.81 -16.57
CA GLU A 147 -11.77 13.35 -17.81
C GLU A 147 -10.64 12.35 -17.56
N ILE A 148 -9.69 12.67 -16.69
CA ILE A 148 -8.58 11.75 -16.35
C ILE A 148 -9.11 10.44 -15.74
N SER A 149 -10.20 10.51 -14.95
CA SER A 149 -10.79 9.33 -14.33
C SER A 149 -11.45 8.43 -15.37
N LYS A 150 -12.13 9.02 -16.37
CA LYS A 150 -12.70 8.27 -17.50
C LYS A 150 -11.61 7.63 -18.35
N LEU A 151 -10.54 8.36 -18.65
CA LEU A 151 -9.40 7.85 -19.41
C LEU A 151 -8.74 6.68 -18.68
N PHE A 152 -8.49 6.81 -17.37
CA PHE A 152 -7.94 5.73 -16.56
C PHE A 152 -8.82 4.47 -16.61
N VAL A 153 -10.15 4.62 -16.43
CA VAL A 153 -11.08 3.48 -16.49
C VAL A 153 -11.13 2.87 -17.88
N ALA A 154 -11.08 3.65 -18.95
CA ALA A 154 -11.06 3.15 -20.32
C ALA A 154 -9.80 2.30 -20.61
N VAL A 155 -8.63 2.81 -20.23
CA VAL A 155 -7.36 2.05 -20.30
C VAL A 155 -7.48 0.76 -19.48
N GLN A 156 -8.03 0.85 -18.27
CA GLN A 156 -8.15 -0.31 -17.41
C GLN A 156 -9.10 -1.38 -17.95
N LYS A 157 -10.20 -1.00 -18.61
CA LYS A 157 -11.10 -1.94 -19.30
C LYS A 157 -10.35 -2.76 -20.35
N ARG A 158 -9.55 -2.09 -21.18
CA ARG A 158 -8.77 -2.75 -22.22
C ARG A 158 -7.73 -3.71 -21.64
N LYS A 159 -7.02 -3.30 -20.58
CA LYS A 159 -6.09 -4.18 -19.86
C LYS A 159 -6.77 -5.42 -19.28
N VAL A 160 -7.96 -5.25 -18.68
CA VAL A 160 -8.75 -6.38 -18.17
C VAL A 160 -9.19 -7.30 -19.31
N TYR A 161 -9.64 -6.76 -20.43
CA TYR A 161 -9.96 -7.55 -21.63
C TYR A 161 -8.77 -8.40 -22.09
N PHE A 162 -7.56 -7.83 -22.17
CA PHE A 162 -6.36 -8.60 -22.53
C PHE A 162 -5.99 -9.65 -21.48
N ALA A 163 -6.13 -9.33 -20.19
CA ALA A 163 -5.90 -10.31 -19.12
C ALA A 163 -6.86 -11.50 -19.20
N GLU A 164 -8.12 -11.27 -19.58
CA GLU A 164 -9.13 -12.31 -19.77
C GLU A 164 -8.89 -13.12 -21.06
N LYS A 165 -8.54 -12.46 -22.16
CA LYS A 165 -8.26 -13.10 -23.46
C LYS A 165 -6.96 -13.91 -23.44
N PHE A 166 -5.95 -13.43 -22.72
CA PHE A 166 -4.62 -14.03 -22.65
C PHE A 166 -4.15 -14.25 -21.20
N PRO A 167 -4.74 -15.21 -20.46
CA PRO A 167 -4.46 -15.40 -19.03
C PRO A 167 -3.02 -15.80 -18.68
N SER A 168 -2.24 -16.26 -19.67
CA SER A 168 -0.84 -16.65 -19.50
C SER A 168 0.14 -15.47 -19.66
N LEU A 169 -0.31 -14.33 -20.18
CA LEU A 169 0.53 -13.14 -20.32
C LEU A 169 0.81 -12.52 -18.96
N LYS A 170 2.03 -12.00 -18.81
CA LYS A 170 2.39 -11.23 -17.62
C LYS A 170 1.76 -9.85 -17.69
N ILE A 171 1.62 -9.20 -16.54
CA ILE A 171 1.05 -7.85 -16.47
C ILE A 171 1.88 -6.88 -17.32
N GLU A 172 3.21 -7.00 -17.33
CA GLU A 172 4.08 -6.15 -18.14
C GLU A 172 3.83 -6.31 -19.65
N ASP A 173 3.53 -7.53 -20.10
CA ASP A 173 3.21 -7.80 -21.51
C ASP A 173 1.84 -7.22 -21.88
N ILE A 174 0.87 -7.27 -20.95
CA ILE A 174 -0.46 -6.66 -21.12
C ILE A 174 -0.37 -5.13 -21.19
N GLU A 175 0.50 -4.52 -20.38
CA GLU A 175 0.77 -3.08 -20.44
C GLU A 175 1.30 -2.68 -21.83
N ILE A 176 2.29 -3.41 -22.36
CA ILE A 176 2.82 -3.17 -23.70
C ILE A 176 1.74 -3.35 -24.76
N LEU A 177 0.92 -4.41 -24.66
CA LEU A 177 -0.15 -4.66 -25.61
C LEU A 177 -1.19 -3.54 -25.59
N ASN A 178 -1.55 -3.03 -24.41
CA ASN A 178 -2.44 -1.88 -24.25
C ASN A 178 -1.91 -0.60 -24.89
N ASP A 179 -0.61 -0.42 -24.98
CA ASP A 179 0.00 0.75 -25.60
C ASP A 179 0.07 0.63 -27.13
N LEU A 180 0.13 -0.61 -27.66
CA LEU A 180 0.19 -0.90 -29.09
C LEU A 180 -1.18 -1.05 -29.75
N VAL A 181 -2.19 -1.46 -28.99
CA VAL A 181 -3.51 -1.84 -29.53
C VAL A 181 -4.56 -0.84 -29.11
N THR A 182 -5.26 -0.29 -30.10
CA THR A 182 -6.36 0.65 -29.88
C THR A 182 -7.66 -0.08 -29.58
N GLN A 183 -8.69 0.66 -29.17
CA GLN A 183 -10.02 0.06 -29.01
C GLN A 183 -10.60 -0.38 -30.36
N GLU A 184 -10.33 0.36 -31.43
CA GLU A 184 -10.78 0.03 -32.79
C GLU A 184 -10.18 -1.30 -33.28
N ASP A 185 -8.90 -1.55 -32.98
CA ASP A 185 -8.25 -2.82 -33.31
C ASP A 185 -8.93 -4.01 -32.63
N ILE A 186 -9.37 -3.84 -31.37
CA ILE A 186 -10.11 -4.86 -30.62
C ILE A 186 -11.49 -5.09 -31.25
N ASP A 187 -12.20 -4.01 -31.56
CA ASP A 187 -13.55 -4.08 -32.13
C ASP A 187 -13.54 -4.76 -33.51
N ASN A 188 -12.54 -4.43 -34.35
CA ASN A 188 -12.31 -5.09 -35.63
C ASN A 188 -11.98 -6.57 -35.45
N TYR A 189 -11.09 -6.90 -34.51
CA TYR A 189 -10.70 -8.28 -34.24
C TYR A 189 -11.87 -9.15 -33.74
N GLU A 190 -12.73 -8.65 -32.85
CA GLU A 190 -13.89 -9.40 -32.37
C GLU A 190 -14.94 -9.58 -33.49
N THR A 191 -15.13 -8.56 -34.33
CA THR A 191 -16.01 -8.63 -35.52
C THR A 191 -15.52 -9.71 -36.50
N GLU A 192 -14.22 -9.75 -36.80
CA GLU A 192 -13.61 -10.77 -37.66
C GLU A 192 -13.65 -12.17 -37.04
N SER A 193 -13.59 -12.25 -35.71
CA SER A 193 -13.66 -13.50 -34.94
C SER A 193 -15.09 -14.01 -34.76
N GLY A 194 -16.11 -13.25 -35.18
CA GLY A 194 -17.52 -13.64 -35.11
C GLY A 194 -18.15 -13.50 -33.71
N ASN A 195 -17.58 -12.66 -32.84
CA ASN A 195 -18.10 -12.34 -31.50
C ASN A 195 -18.81 -10.98 -31.47
#